data_AF-M2XGW3-F1
#
_entry.id   AF-M2XGW3-F1
#
_cell.length_a   1.000
_cell.length_b   1.000
_cell.length_c   1.000
_cell.angle_alpha   90.00
_cell.angle_beta   90.00
_cell.angle_gamma   90.00
#
_symmetry.space_group_name_H-M   'P 1'
#
loop_
_entity.id
_entity.type
_entity.pdbx_description
1 polymer ?
#
loop_
_entity_poly.entity_id
_entity_poly.type
_entity_poly.pdbx_seq_one_letter_code
_entity_poly.pdbx_strand_id
1 'polypeptide(L)'
;MSIHIISSAAWLMRSTLQHPMLAVVLTIATTLLTTRIYTGFRFVVSIRKQGSTHGPHTAPIIPYWIPWIGHVPSFVVGSGAWLSKTAEGLGPNATMYTLIMGNAKHNVVVSPSIARQILVDRGTPISMEPMVL
;
A
#
# COMPACT_ATOMS: atom_id res chain seq x y z
N MET A 1 7.50 18.88 33.30
CA MET A 1 7.71 17.71 32.42
C MET A 1 8.18 18.14 31.01
N SER A 2 9.03 19.16 30.91
CA SER A 2 9.43 19.74 29.59
C SER A 2 10.95 19.77 29.43
N ILE A 3 11.71 19.86 30.53
CA ILE A 3 13.18 19.90 30.53
C ILE A 3 13.80 18.56 30.09
N HIS A 4 13.20 17.41 30.44
CA HIS A 4 13.67 16.08 30.01
C HIS A 4 13.45 15.80 28.52
N ILE A 5 12.46 16.46 27.90
CA ILE A 5 12.17 16.30 26.46
C ILE A 5 13.19 17.10 25.63
N ILE A 6 13.58 18.28 26.11
CA ILE A 6 14.54 19.16 25.43
C ILE A 6 15.95 18.55 25.48
N SER A 7 16.34 17.96 26.62
CA SER A 7 17.66 17.32 26.76
C SER A 7 17.79 16.05 25.91
N SER A 8 16.73 15.24 25.82
CA SER A 8 16.71 14.04 24.97
C SER A 8 16.70 14.37 23.48
N ALA A 9 15.97 15.41 23.06
CA ALA A 9 16.01 15.92 21.69
C ALA A 9 17.40 16.43 21.30
N ALA A 10 18.06 17.18 22.17
CA ALA A 10 19.41 17.70 21.94
C ALA A 10 20.48 16.60 21.85
N TRP A 11 20.33 15.53 22.66
CA TRP A 11 21.23 14.37 22.61
C TRP A 11 21.08 13.60 21.30
N LEU A 12 19.84 13.31 20.88
CA LEU A 12 19.57 12.68 19.59
C LEU A 12 20.17 13.50 18.44
N MET A 13 19.98 14.81 18.45
CA MET A 13 20.48 15.71 17.40
C MET A 13 22.01 15.65 17.28
N ARG A 14 22.75 15.65 18.40
CA ARG A 14 24.22 15.53 18.41
C ARG A 14 24.72 14.16 17.95
N SER A 15 24.09 13.08 18.40
CA SER A 15 24.43 11.72 17.96
C SER A 15 24.19 11.50 16.46
N THR A 16 23.15 12.14 15.91
CA THR A 16 22.81 12.11 14.47
C THR A 16 23.89 12.77 13.61
N LEU A 17 24.51 13.85 14.11
CA LEU A 17 25.61 14.56 13.43
C LEU A 17 26.94 13.78 13.44
N GLN A 18 27.18 12.92 14.42
CA GLN A 18 28.44 12.17 14.54
C GLN A 18 28.52 10.98 13.57
N HIS A 19 27.37 10.42 13.17
CA HIS A 19 27.31 9.31 12.22
C HIS A 19 26.21 9.54 11.17
N PRO A 20 26.45 10.43 10.19
CA PRO A 20 25.43 10.83 9.22
C PRO A 20 24.90 9.64 8.38
N MET A 21 25.74 8.64 8.10
CA MET A 21 25.32 7.44 7.39
C MET A 21 24.35 6.57 8.22
N LEU A 22 24.63 6.37 9.52
CA LEU A 22 23.74 5.61 10.39
C LEU A 22 22.40 6.33 10.60
N ALA A 23 22.44 7.65 10.72
CA ALA A 23 21.23 8.48 10.79
C ALA A 23 20.33 8.33 9.56
N VAL A 24 20.92 8.37 8.36
CA VAL A 24 20.17 8.17 7.10
C VAL A 24 19.56 6.78 7.04
N VAL A 25 20.32 5.73 7.38
CA VAL A 25 19.79 4.36 7.39
C VAL A 25 18.64 4.19 8.39
N LEU A 26 18.78 4.74 9.60
CA LEU A 26 17.73 4.67 10.63
C LEU A 26 16.47 5.45 10.24
N THR A 27 16.62 6.63 9.65
CA THR A 27 15.47 7.43 9.18
C THR A 27 14.74 6.76 8.02
N ILE A 28 15.47 6.14 7.09
CA ILE A 28 14.86 5.33 6.01
C ILE A 28 14.14 4.11 6.62
N ALA A 29 14.81 3.34 7.47
CA ALA A 29 14.23 2.13 8.07
C ALA A 29 12.97 2.44 8.90
N THR A 30 13.02 3.49 9.72
CA THR A 30 11.85 3.93 10.50
C THR A 30 10.71 4.40 9.59
N THR A 31 11.00 5.17 8.55
CA THR A 31 9.98 5.62 7.59
C THR A 31 9.30 4.43 6.89
N LEU A 32 10.08 3.45 6.43
CA LEU A 32 9.55 2.23 5.80
C LEU A 32 8.71 1.42 6.78
N LEU A 33 9.18 1.25 8.02
CA LEU A 33 8.48 0.48 9.04
C LEU A 33 7.17 1.15 9.46
N THR A 34 7.18 2.47 9.71
CA THR A 34 5.96 3.23 10.01
C THR A 34 4.98 3.17 8.85
N THR A 35 5.45 3.27 7.61
CA THR A 35 4.60 3.15 6.42
C THR A 35 3.96 1.76 6.32
N ARG A 36 4.73 0.69 6.56
CA ARG A 36 4.25 -0.69 6.55
C ARG A 36 3.19 -0.93 7.63
N ILE A 37 3.43 -0.45 8.86
CA ILE A 37 2.51 -0.61 9.98
C ILE A 37 1.22 0.18 9.73
N TYR A 38 1.33 1.44 9.31
CA TYR A 38 0.18 2.30 9.06
C TYR A 38 -0.71 1.76 7.94
N THR A 39 -0.10 1.37 6.81
CA THR A 39 -0.83 0.81 5.67
C THR A 39 -1.42 -0.57 5.98
N GLY A 40 -0.69 -1.41 6.72
CA GLY A 40 -1.18 -2.69 7.23
C GLY A 40 -2.41 -2.56 8.12
N PHE A 41 -2.38 -1.60 9.06
CA PHE A 41 -3.52 -1.34 9.93
C PHE A 41 -4.73 -0.84 9.14
N ARG A 42 -4.54 0.10 8.21
CA ARG A 42 -5.59 0.59 7.30
C ARG A 42 -6.21 -0.54 6.47
N PHE A 43 -5.39 -1.47 5.98
CA PHE A 43 -5.84 -2.64 5.24
C PHE A 43 -6.73 -3.55 6.08
N VAL A 44 -6.30 -3.93 7.29
CA VAL A 44 -7.12 -4.77 8.20
C VAL A 44 -8.45 -4.09 8.55
N VAL A 45 -8.42 -2.78 8.81
CA VAL A 45 -9.65 -2.00 9.05
C VAL A 45 -10.57 -2.00 7.83
N SER A 46 -10.01 -1.89 6.61
CA SER A 46 -10.81 -1.90 5.37
C SER A 46 -11.51 -3.24 5.13
N ILE A 47 -10.80 -4.37 5.33
CA ILE A 47 -11.37 -5.71 5.22
C ILE A 47 -12.51 -5.92 6.23
N ARG A 48 -12.31 -5.50 7.48
CA ARG A 48 -13.36 -5.62 8.53
C ARG A 48 -14.61 -4.81 8.20
N LYS A 49 -14.46 -3.64 7.58
CA LYS A 49 -15.60 -2.80 7.15
C LYS A 49 -16.35 -3.38 5.95
N GLN A 50 -15.67 -4.08 5.05
CA GLN A 50 -16.33 -4.75 3.92
C GLN A 50 -17.28 -5.86 4.35
N GLY A 51 -17.02 -6.53 5.48
CA GLY A 51 -17.92 -7.57 6.00
C GLY A 51 -19.20 -7.05 6.68
N SER A 52 -19.30 -5.76 6.98
CA SER A 52 -20.36 -5.21 7.85
C SER A 52 -21.31 -4.21 7.20
N THR A 53 -21.12 -3.86 5.93
CA THR A 53 -21.96 -2.88 5.22
C THR A 53 -22.31 -3.39 3.83
N HIS A 54 -23.53 -3.15 3.35
CA HIS A 54 -24.02 -3.54 2.02
C HIS A 54 -24.10 -2.29 1.11
N GLY A 55 -22.95 -1.71 0.77
CA GLY A 55 -22.88 -0.47 -0.03
C GLY A 55 -21.77 -0.49 -1.08
N PRO A 56 -21.55 0.61 -1.83
CA PRO A 56 -20.40 0.72 -2.72
C PRO A 56 -19.10 0.68 -1.91
N HIS A 57 -18.32 -0.39 -2.03
CA HIS A 57 -17.06 -0.55 -1.31
C HIS A 57 -15.88 -0.19 -2.19
N THR A 58 -15.01 0.70 -1.70
CA THR A 58 -13.69 0.89 -2.29
C THR A 58 -12.86 -0.38 -2.09
N ALA A 59 -12.16 -0.82 -3.14
CA ALA A 59 -11.25 -1.95 -3.06
C ALA A 59 -10.17 -1.74 -1.98
N PRO A 60 -9.82 -2.78 -1.21
CA PRO A 60 -8.82 -2.66 -0.15
C PRO A 60 -7.44 -2.44 -0.77
N ILE A 61 -6.73 -1.41 -0.32
CA ILE A 61 -5.35 -1.12 -0.73
C ILE A 61 -4.44 -2.06 0.04
N ILE A 62 -3.66 -2.87 -0.67
CA ILE A 62 -2.73 -3.79 -0.03
C ILE A 62 -1.53 -3.03 0.60
N PRO A 63 -0.92 -3.56 1.67
CA PRO A 63 0.15 -2.86 2.38
C PRO A 63 1.44 -2.82 1.55
N TYR A 64 2.03 -1.62 1.40
CA TYR A 64 3.30 -1.41 0.70
C TYR A 64 4.44 -1.06 1.65
N TRP A 65 5.67 -1.29 1.18
CA TRP A 65 6.89 -1.04 1.93
C TRP A 65 7.45 0.35 1.70
N ILE A 66 7.57 0.76 0.44
CA ILE A 66 8.23 2.01 0.07
C ILE A 66 7.17 3.07 -0.23
N PRO A 67 7.14 4.20 0.51
CA PRO A 67 6.24 5.29 0.18
C PRO A 67 6.54 5.81 -1.25
N TRP A 68 5.50 6.28 -1.95
CA TRP A 68 5.55 6.76 -3.36
C TRP A 68 5.74 5.67 -4.42
N ILE A 69 6.74 4.80 -4.24
CA ILE A 69 7.00 3.69 -5.17
C ILE A 69 5.88 2.63 -5.05
N GLY A 70 5.38 2.39 -3.84
CA GLY A 70 4.29 1.46 -3.60
C GLY A 70 4.73 0.00 -3.80
N HIS A 71 4.10 -0.67 -4.77
CA HIS A 71 4.23 -2.11 -5.04
C HIS A 71 5.10 -2.44 -6.24
N VAL A 72 5.68 -1.44 -6.92
CA VAL A 72 6.53 -1.63 -8.10
C VAL A 72 7.64 -2.68 -7.87
N PRO A 73 8.39 -2.69 -6.74
CA PRO A 73 9.46 -3.68 -6.56
C PRO A 73 8.90 -5.10 -6.42
N SER A 74 7.80 -5.26 -5.69
CA SER A 74 7.14 -6.57 -5.52
C SER A 74 6.55 -7.08 -6.84
N PHE A 75 6.03 -6.18 -7.66
CA PHE A 75 5.52 -6.50 -9.00
C PHE A 75 6.66 -6.88 -9.96
N VAL A 76 7.78 -6.15 -9.98
CA VAL A 76 8.92 -6.46 -10.86
C VAL A 76 9.58 -7.79 -10.48
N VAL A 77 9.77 -8.06 -9.18
CA VAL A 77 10.42 -9.29 -8.70
C VAL A 77 9.53 -10.52 -8.85
N GLY A 78 8.22 -10.39 -8.59
CA GLY A 78 7.31 -11.53 -8.55
C GLY A 78 6.37 -11.67 -9.74
N SER A 79 6.23 -10.62 -10.57
CA SER A 79 5.35 -10.58 -11.75
C SER A 79 3.91 -11.06 -11.45
N GLY A 80 3.25 -11.71 -12.41
CA GLY A 80 1.90 -12.25 -12.26
C GLY A 80 1.74 -13.24 -11.09
N ALA A 81 2.78 -14.00 -10.76
CA ALA A 81 2.75 -14.94 -9.63
C ALA A 81 2.55 -14.23 -8.28
N TRP A 82 3.11 -13.01 -8.13
CA TRP A 82 2.88 -12.22 -6.93
C TRP A 82 1.45 -11.69 -6.84
N LEU A 83 0.83 -11.32 -7.97
CA LEU A 83 -0.57 -10.92 -8.02
C LEU A 83 -1.51 -12.07 -7.62
N SER A 84 -1.25 -13.29 -8.13
CA SER A 84 -2.02 -14.48 -7.77
C SER A 84 -1.87 -14.82 -6.28
N LYS A 85 -0.63 -14.83 -5.76
CA LYS A 85 -0.38 -15.07 -4.34
C LYS A 85 -1.02 -14.01 -3.43
N THR A 86 -1.04 -12.77 -3.88
CA THR A 86 -1.71 -11.66 -3.15
C THR A 86 -3.22 -11.85 -3.16
N ALA A 87 -3.80 -12.25 -4.29
CA ALA A 87 -5.22 -12.59 -4.41
C ALA A 87 -5.61 -13.73 -3.46
N GLU A 88 -4.83 -14.80 -3.43
CA GLU A 88 -5.04 -15.94 -2.53
C GLU A 88 -4.96 -15.52 -1.06
N GLY A 89 -4.00 -14.67 -0.70
CA GLY A 89 -3.80 -14.16 0.66
C GLY A 89 -4.92 -13.24 1.16
N LEU A 90 -5.72 -12.66 0.26
CA LEU A 90 -6.88 -11.84 0.59
C LEU A 90 -8.12 -12.66 0.99
N GLY A 91 -8.10 -13.97 0.72
CA GLY A 91 -9.17 -14.90 1.04
C GLY A 91 -10.26 -14.99 -0.03
N PRO A 92 -11.19 -15.96 0.11
CA PRO A 92 -12.15 -16.33 -0.94
C PRO A 92 -13.20 -15.25 -1.25
N ASN A 93 -13.37 -14.26 -0.38
CA ASN A 93 -14.37 -13.20 -0.52
C ASN A 93 -13.80 -11.93 -1.18
N ALA A 94 -12.50 -11.89 -1.49
CA ALA A 94 -11.88 -10.75 -2.12
C ALA A 94 -12.15 -10.75 -3.61
N THR A 95 -13.00 -9.82 -4.08
CA THR A 95 -13.37 -9.70 -5.50
C THR A 95 -12.47 -8.74 -6.27
N MET A 96 -11.84 -7.80 -5.56
CA MET A 96 -10.92 -6.79 -6.09
C MET A 96 -9.96 -6.31 -5.00
N TYR A 97 -8.80 -5.81 -5.40
CA TYR A 97 -7.85 -5.13 -4.51
C TYR A 97 -7.13 -3.99 -5.25
N THR A 98 -6.58 -3.04 -4.49
CA THR A 98 -5.89 -1.88 -5.07
C THR A 98 -4.38 -1.97 -4.81
N LEU A 99 -3.62 -1.83 -5.89
CA LEU A 99 -2.19 -1.61 -5.91
C LEU A 99 -1.90 -0.11 -5.99
N ILE A 100 -0.79 0.31 -5.40
CA ILE A 100 -0.18 1.61 -5.68
C ILE A 100 1.10 1.37 -6.45
N MET A 101 1.25 1.99 -7.63
CA MET A 101 2.46 1.93 -8.45
C MET A 101 2.79 3.35 -8.91
N GLY A 102 3.94 3.89 -8.51
CA GLY A 102 4.36 5.25 -8.92
C GLY A 102 3.33 6.34 -8.58
N ASN A 103 2.80 6.34 -7.35
CA ASN A 103 1.70 7.22 -6.89
C ASN A 103 0.35 7.05 -7.62
N ALA A 104 0.23 6.16 -8.61
CA ALA A 104 -1.03 5.81 -9.24
C ALA A 104 -1.71 4.63 -8.53
N LYS A 105 -3.04 4.65 -8.45
CA LYS A 105 -3.85 3.56 -7.90
C LYS A 105 -4.33 2.64 -9.02
N HIS A 106 -3.99 1.36 -8.95
CA HIS A 106 -4.42 0.35 -9.90
C HIS A 106 -5.32 -0.67 -9.22
N ASN A 107 -6.58 -0.76 -9.65
CA ASN A 107 -7.51 -1.75 -9.13
C ASN A 107 -7.37 -3.05 -9.93
N VAL A 108 -7.04 -4.13 -9.24
CA VAL A 108 -7.00 -5.48 -9.81
C VAL A 108 -8.29 -6.19 -9.47
N VAL A 109 -8.95 -6.69 -10.49
CA VAL A 109 -10.19 -7.47 -10.37
C VAL A 109 -9.81 -8.94 -10.49
N VAL A 110 -10.14 -9.73 -9.46
CA VAL A 110 -9.83 -11.16 -9.40
C VAL A 110 -11.06 -12.03 -9.64
N SER A 111 -12.26 -11.49 -9.39
CA SER A 111 -13.51 -12.21 -9.66
C SER A 111 -13.93 -12.09 -11.13
N PRO A 112 -14.17 -13.22 -11.83
CA PRO A 112 -14.68 -13.19 -13.20
C PRO A 112 -16.04 -12.49 -13.34
N SER A 113 -16.88 -12.53 -12.31
CA SER A 113 -18.21 -11.92 -12.34
C SER A 113 -18.15 -10.39 -12.39
N ILE A 114 -17.27 -9.77 -11.60
CA ILE A 114 -17.06 -8.32 -11.59
C ILE A 114 -16.33 -7.88 -12.86
N ALA A 115 -15.35 -8.65 -13.33
CA ALA A 115 -14.68 -8.35 -14.59
C ALA A 115 -15.68 -8.29 -15.75
N ARG A 116 -16.63 -9.24 -15.81
CA ARG A 116 -17.69 -9.23 -16.81
C ARG A 116 -18.62 -8.02 -16.68
N GLN A 117 -18.99 -7.63 -15.46
CA GLN A 117 -19.80 -6.43 -15.24
C GLN A 117 -19.11 -5.17 -15.75
N ILE A 118 -17.82 -4.99 -15.45
CA ILE A 118 -17.04 -3.82 -15.92
C ILE A 118 -16.92 -3.81 -17.43
N LEU A 119 -16.69 -4.96 -18.06
CA LEU A 119 -16.56 -5.06 -19.53
C LEU A 119 -17.88 -4.81 -20.26
N VAL A 120 -19.00 -5.19 -19.66
CA VAL A 120 -20.34 -4.97 -20.24
C VAL A 120 -20.84 -3.56 -19.98
N ASP A 121 -20.41 -2.93 -18.89
CA ASP A 121 -20.78 -1.57 -18.54
C ASP A 121 -20.11 -0.55 -19.47
N ARG A 122 -20.88 -0.05 -20.43
CA ARG A 122 -20.44 0.98 -21.39
C ARG A 122 -20.43 2.40 -20.80
N GLY A 123 -20.91 2.59 -19.58
CA GLY A 123 -20.96 3.90 -18.91
C GLY A 123 -19.64 4.31 -18.26
N THR A 124 -18.71 3.38 -18.09
CA THR A 124 -17.42 3.65 -17.44
C THR A 124 -16.37 4.01 -18.50
N PRO A 125 -15.67 5.16 -18.41
CA PRO A 125 -14.61 5.50 -19.34
C PRO A 125 -13.41 4.56 -19.13
N ILE A 126 -13.34 3.50 -19.94
CA ILE A 126 -12.20 2.57 -19.98
C ILE A 126 -11.27 3.05 -21.10
N SER A 127 -10.22 3.79 -20.75
CA SER A 127 -9.13 4.08 -21.69
C SER A 127 -8.19 2.88 -21.72
N MET A 128 -7.98 2.31 -22.92
CA MET A 128 -7.02 1.22 -23.18
C MET A 128 -5.63 1.76 -23.53
N GLU A 129 -5.34 3.01 -23.20
CA GLU A 129 -4.04 3.61 -23.48
C GLU A 129 -2.93 2.87 -22.70
N PRO A 130 -1.77 2.64 -23.35
CA PRO A 130 -0.64 2.01 -22.69
C PRO A 130 -0.22 2.84 -21.48
N MET A 131 0.02 2.17 -20.35
CA MET A 131 0.53 2.80 -19.15
C MET A 131 1.93 3.34 -19.42
N VAL A 132 2.04 4.65 -19.63
CA VAL A 132 3.33 5.36 -19.68
C VAL A 132 3.75 5.65 -18.25
N LEU A 133 4.81 4.95 -17.79
CA LEU A 133 5.50 5.16 -16.52
C LEU A 133 6.69 6.11 -16.72
#